data_AF-A0A837ZK27-F1
#
_entry.id   AF-A0A837ZK27-F1
#
_cell.length_a   1.000
_cell.length_b   1.000
_cell.length_c   1.000
_cell.angle_alpha   90.00
_cell.angle_beta   90.00
_cell.angle_gamma   90.00
#
_symmetry.space_group_name_H-M   'P 1'
#
loop_
_entity.id
_entity.type
_entity.pdbx_description
1 polymer ?
#
loop_
_entity_poly.entity_id
_entity_poly.type
_entity_poly.pdbx_seq_one_letter_code
_entity_poly.pdbx_strand_id
1 'polypeptide(L)'
;MAVEATGVLYQSEFDETVFFEWFDKIAAVQSLGGEYRTVEIFLRAEAIDEDVLNEFVALYRRYHIDPAELQIFATHRLGSWFSSPDRFWHREIFDRPPPAEDRRNGELFSGDYPWSVAPTVGVHTKEWPLDLHVAHTPDHATLEATGVRFYSTLDEGAFFDWLDKNPQVKSYQGRQQTLYINVDINGGEKWDLWELAALYARYNIDMKELRVLNTGTFGPWFSDPEQWWHKAVFG
;
A
#
# COMPACT_ATOMS: atom_id res chain seq x y z
N MET A 1 -23.76 -8.81 1.88
CA MET A 1 -22.83 -9.94 1.65
C MET A 1 -21.59 -9.73 2.50
N ALA A 2 -20.76 -10.75 2.74
CA ALA A 2 -19.54 -10.61 3.54
C ALA A 2 -18.31 -11.13 2.77
N VAL A 3 -17.17 -10.47 2.94
CA VAL A 3 -15.86 -10.89 2.39
C VAL A 3 -14.86 -10.94 3.54
N GLU A 4 -13.96 -11.91 3.53
CA GLU A 4 -12.97 -12.10 4.60
C GLU A 4 -11.57 -11.67 4.16
N ALA A 5 -10.90 -10.90 5.02
CA ALA A 5 -9.51 -10.53 4.88
C ALA A 5 -8.69 -11.20 5.99
N THR A 6 -8.13 -12.38 5.69
CA THR A 6 -7.38 -13.19 6.65
C THR A 6 -5.88 -13.00 6.51
N GLY A 7 -5.18 -12.92 7.63
CA GLY A 7 -3.72 -12.92 7.67
C GLY A 7 -3.08 -11.60 7.26
N VAL A 8 -3.81 -10.49 7.38
CA VAL A 8 -3.30 -9.15 7.07
C VAL A 8 -2.06 -8.86 7.93
N LEU A 9 -0.95 -8.51 7.28
CA LEU A 9 0.29 -8.12 7.95
C LEU A 9 0.50 -6.63 7.78
N TYR A 10 0.59 -5.92 8.90
CA TYR A 10 0.92 -4.50 8.95
C TYR A 10 2.40 -4.31 9.25
N GLN A 11 3.01 -3.35 8.58
CA GLN A 11 4.43 -3.04 8.72
C GLN A 11 4.68 -1.91 9.74
N SER A 12 3.64 -1.17 10.11
CA SER A 12 3.63 -0.13 11.15
C SER A 12 2.19 0.10 11.67
N GLU A 13 2.04 0.85 12.76
CA GLU A 13 0.71 1.24 13.28
C GLU A 13 -0.04 2.17 12.30
N PHE A 14 0.70 2.99 11.56
CA PHE A 14 0.09 3.87 10.58
C PHE A 14 -0.32 3.13 9.30
N ASP A 15 0.43 2.10 8.88
CA ASP A 15 0.02 1.18 7.80
C ASP A 15 -1.31 0.47 8.13
N GLU A 16 -1.48 0.05 9.39
CA GLU A 16 -2.75 -0.49 9.90
C GLU A 16 -3.86 0.57 9.88
N THR A 17 -3.57 1.81 10.27
CA THR A 17 -4.55 2.90 10.23
C THR A 17 -5.02 3.17 8.81
N VAL A 18 -4.09 3.26 7.85
CA VAL A 18 -4.38 3.48 6.43
C VAL A 18 -5.24 2.35 5.85
N PHE A 19 -4.99 1.10 6.27
CA PHE A 19 -5.81 -0.05 5.87
C PHE A 19 -7.29 0.13 6.23
N PHE A 20 -7.57 0.53 7.47
CA PHE A 20 -8.95 0.72 7.93
C PHE A 20 -9.60 1.98 7.35
N GLU A 21 -8.85 3.08 7.24
CA GLU A 21 -9.34 4.30 6.59
C GLU A 21 -9.69 4.08 5.11
N TRP A 22 -9.02 3.15 4.43
CA TRP A 22 -9.38 2.76 3.06
C TRP A 22 -10.80 2.18 3.03
N PHE A 23 -11.14 1.26 3.94
CA PHE A 23 -12.50 0.71 4.02
C PHE A 23 -13.56 1.78 4.32
N ASP A 24 -13.25 2.75 5.18
CA ASP A 24 -14.17 3.86 5.50
C ASP A 24 -14.52 4.70 4.26
N LYS A 25 -13.63 4.72 3.25
CA LYS A 25 -13.83 5.44 1.99
C LYS A 25 -14.59 4.62 0.93
N ILE A 26 -14.74 3.30 1.10
CA ILE A 26 -15.46 2.45 0.15
C ILE A 26 -16.96 2.49 0.45
N ALA A 27 -17.73 3.13 -0.43
CA ALA A 27 -19.17 3.37 -0.24
C ALA A 27 -20.03 2.11 0.00
N ALA A 28 -19.58 0.94 -0.47
CA ALA A 28 -20.29 -0.33 -0.28
C ALA A 28 -20.07 -0.95 1.11
N VAL A 29 -19.03 -0.54 1.84
CA VAL A 29 -18.73 -1.06 3.19
C VAL A 29 -19.76 -0.51 4.18
N GLN A 30 -20.43 -1.41 4.91
CA GLN A 30 -21.42 -1.06 5.93
C GLN A 30 -20.84 -1.12 7.33
N SER A 31 -20.02 -2.14 7.58
CA SER A 31 -19.38 -2.37 8.86
C SER A 31 -18.21 -3.33 8.70
N LEU A 32 -17.27 -3.22 9.63
CA LEU A 32 -16.19 -4.17 9.80
C LEU A 32 -16.45 -4.97 11.09
N GLY A 33 -16.22 -6.27 11.02
CA GLY A 33 -16.08 -7.15 12.16
C GLY A 33 -14.68 -7.76 12.16
N GLY A 34 -14.40 -8.60 13.13
CA GLY A 34 -13.15 -9.35 13.12
C GLY A 34 -13.09 -10.37 14.24
N GLU A 35 -12.43 -11.48 13.94
CA GLU A 35 -12.10 -12.51 14.91
C GLU A 35 -10.70 -13.03 14.61
N TYR A 36 -9.87 -13.17 15.64
CA TYR A 36 -8.48 -13.64 15.53
C TYR A 36 -7.64 -12.84 14.53
N ARG A 37 -7.35 -13.43 13.37
CA ARG A 37 -6.50 -12.87 12.29
C ARG A 37 -7.31 -12.54 11.04
N THR A 38 -8.63 -12.49 11.15
CA THR A 38 -9.55 -12.22 10.04
C THR A 38 -10.33 -10.94 10.31
N VAL A 39 -10.33 -10.06 9.32
CA VAL A 39 -11.25 -8.92 9.22
C VAL A 39 -12.45 -9.35 8.39
N GLU A 40 -13.64 -9.28 8.96
CA GLU A 40 -14.91 -9.58 8.26
C GLU A 40 -15.50 -8.28 7.73
N ILE A 41 -15.71 -8.21 6.41
CA ILE A 41 -16.12 -6.97 5.74
C ILE A 41 -17.54 -7.12 5.24
N PHE A 42 -18.49 -6.41 5.85
CA PHE A 42 -19.91 -6.49 5.50
C PHE A 42 -20.26 -5.43 4.45
N LEU A 43 -20.76 -5.90 3.30
CA LEU A 43 -21.04 -5.10 2.13
C LEU A 43 -22.53 -4.99 1.83
N ARG A 44 -22.95 -3.78 1.45
CA ARG A 44 -24.25 -3.50 0.84
C ARG A 44 -24.20 -3.90 -0.63
N ALA A 45 -24.84 -5.01 -0.99
CA ALA A 45 -24.75 -5.60 -2.33
C ALA A 45 -25.18 -4.61 -3.43
N GLU A 46 -26.17 -3.77 -3.17
CA GLU A 46 -26.71 -2.81 -4.13
C GLU A 46 -25.75 -1.65 -4.43
N ALA A 47 -24.82 -1.37 -3.51
CA ALA A 47 -23.82 -0.32 -3.64
C ALA A 47 -22.51 -0.81 -4.29
N ILE A 48 -22.39 -2.10 -4.60
CA ILE A 48 -21.23 -2.64 -5.30
C ILE A 48 -21.32 -2.31 -6.78
N ASP A 49 -20.37 -1.50 -7.25
CA ASP A 49 -20.11 -1.17 -8.65
C ASP A 49 -18.70 -1.61 -9.07
N GLU A 50 -18.29 -1.25 -10.29
CA GLU A 50 -16.98 -1.60 -10.83
C GLU A 50 -15.82 -0.98 -10.03
N ASP A 51 -16.00 0.26 -9.54
CA ASP A 51 -14.99 0.97 -8.76
C ASP A 51 -14.78 0.28 -7.42
N VAL A 52 -15.86 -0.06 -6.71
CA VAL A 52 -15.78 -0.86 -5.47
C VAL A 52 -15.02 -2.16 -5.70
N LEU A 53 -15.30 -2.89 -6.78
CA LEU A 53 -14.60 -4.14 -7.08
C LEU A 53 -13.10 -3.92 -7.37
N ASN A 54 -12.73 -2.83 -8.06
CA ASN A 54 -11.34 -2.44 -8.24
C ASN A 54 -10.66 -2.14 -6.90
N GLU A 55 -11.35 -1.46 -5.97
CA GLU A 55 -10.82 -1.17 -4.63
C GLU A 55 -10.53 -2.42 -3.84
N PHE A 56 -11.41 -3.43 -3.89
CA PHE A 56 -11.14 -4.72 -3.25
C PHE A 56 -9.94 -5.44 -3.85
N VAL A 57 -9.80 -5.44 -5.18
CA VAL A 57 -8.63 -6.03 -5.86
C VAL A 57 -7.35 -5.32 -5.45
N ALA A 58 -7.37 -3.98 -5.42
CA ALA A 58 -6.25 -3.14 -5.04
C ALA A 58 -5.82 -3.42 -3.60
N LEU A 59 -6.76 -3.35 -2.66
CA LEU A 59 -6.52 -3.55 -1.23
C LEU A 59 -6.00 -4.96 -0.93
N TYR A 60 -6.65 -6.01 -1.48
CA TYR A 60 -6.23 -7.39 -1.21
C TYR A 60 -4.81 -7.64 -1.69
N ARG A 61 -4.48 -7.10 -2.86
CA ARG A 61 -3.14 -7.21 -3.41
C ARG A 61 -2.13 -6.40 -2.60
N ARG A 62 -2.45 -5.16 -2.25
CA ARG A 62 -1.59 -4.24 -1.50
C ARG A 62 -1.23 -4.80 -0.12
N TYR A 63 -2.18 -5.49 0.51
CA TYR A 63 -2.02 -6.08 1.83
C TYR A 63 -1.68 -7.58 1.82
N HIS A 64 -1.37 -8.15 0.64
CA HIS A 64 -1.04 -9.57 0.45
C HIS A 64 -2.08 -10.52 1.07
N ILE A 65 -3.35 -10.14 0.97
CA ILE A 65 -4.50 -10.95 1.37
C ILE A 65 -4.78 -11.94 0.24
N ASP A 66 -5.22 -13.16 0.56
CA ASP A 66 -5.50 -14.16 -0.47
C ASP A 66 -6.57 -13.65 -1.46
N PRO A 67 -6.23 -13.42 -2.74
CA PRO A 67 -7.20 -12.96 -3.74
C PRO A 67 -8.34 -13.97 -3.99
N ALA A 68 -8.21 -15.24 -3.58
CA ALA A 68 -9.29 -16.22 -3.69
C ALA A 68 -10.57 -15.81 -2.94
N GLU A 69 -10.44 -15.03 -1.87
CA GLU A 69 -11.58 -14.50 -1.09
C GLU A 69 -12.51 -13.64 -1.94
N LEU A 70 -11.96 -13.01 -2.99
CA LEU A 70 -12.72 -12.19 -3.92
C LEU A 70 -13.56 -13.01 -4.90
N GLN A 71 -13.39 -14.32 -4.99
CA GLN A 71 -14.19 -15.19 -5.87
C GLN A 71 -15.69 -15.10 -5.57
N ILE A 72 -16.08 -14.73 -4.35
CA ILE A 72 -17.49 -14.51 -3.97
C ILE A 72 -18.21 -13.53 -4.91
N PHE A 73 -17.48 -12.53 -5.45
CA PHE A 73 -18.04 -11.55 -6.38
C PHE A 73 -18.40 -12.14 -7.75
N ALA A 74 -17.95 -13.34 -8.11
CA ALA A 74 -18.36 -13.99 -9.36
C ALA A 74 -19.86 -14.34 -9.39
N THR A 75 -20.49 -14.45 -8.23
CA THR A 75 -21.94 -14.70 -8.10
C THR A 75 -22.78 -13.42 -8.03
N HIS A 76 -22.14 -12.26 -7.98
CA HIS A 76 -22.79 -10.95 -7.92
C HIS A 76 -23.32 -10.51 -9.31
N ARG A 77 -24.15 -9.45 -9.38
CA ARG A 77 -24.67 -8.90 -10.65
C ARG A 77 -23.57 -8.46 -11.63
N LEU A 78 -22.40 -8.08 -11.12
CA LEU A 78 -21.21 -7.73 -11.91
C LEU A 78 -20.24 -8.92 -12.07
N GLY A 79 -20.67 -10.13 -11.71
CA GLY A 79 -19.82 -11.31 -11.67
C GLY A 79 -19.16 -11.62 -13.01
N SER A 80 -19.91 -11.54 -14.12
CA SER A 80 -19.37 -11.76 -15.46
C SER A 80 -18.33 -10.71 -15.89
N TRP A 81 -18.48 -9.46 -15.44
CA TRP A 81 -17.49 -8.40 -15.65
C TRP A 81 -16.24 -8.65 -14.82
N PHE A 82 -16.42 -9.05 -13.55
CA PHE A 82 -15.35 -9.24 -12.58
C PHE A 82 -14.50 -10.48 -12.87
N SER A 83 -15.14 -11.57 -13.32
CA SER A 83 -14.49 -12.83 -13.72
C SER A 83 -14.12 -12.89 -15.19
N SER A 84 -14.15 -11.77 -15.90
CA SER A 84 -13.76 -11.77 -17.31
C SER A 84 -12.25 -12.07 -17.47
N PRO A 85 -11.83 -12.99 -18.37
CA PRO A 85 -10.43 -13.38 -18.54
C PRO A 85 -9.47 -12.26 -18.99
N ASP A 86 -10.00 -11.15 -19.48
CA ASP A 86 -9.24 -9.95 -19.87
C ASP A 86 -8.92 -9.03 -18.70
N ARG A 87 -9.52 -9.25 -17.51
CA ARG A 87 -9.17 -8.51 -16.31
C ARG A 87 -7.76 -8.85 -15.89
N PHE A 88 -6.98 -7.82 -15.57
CA PHE A 88 -5.61 -8.02 -15.14
C PHE A 88 -5.54 -8.95 -13.93
N TRP A 89 -6.55 -8.94 -13.06
CA TRP A 89 -6.61 -9.76 -11.85
C TRP A 89 -7.12 -11.20 -12.04
N HIS A 90 -7.64 -11.55 -13.21
CA HIS A 90 -8.41 -12.79 -13.40
C HIS A 90 -7.66 -14.02 -12.90
N ARG A 91 -6.43 -14.23 -13.38
CA ARG A 91 -5.62 -15.39 -13.02
C ARG A 91 -5.34 -15.47 -11.52
N GLU A 92 -5.19 -14.30 -10.90
CA GLU A 92 -5.02 -14.08 -9.46
C GLU A 92 -6.11 -14.75 -8.62
N ILE A 93 -7.32 -14.40 -9.01
CA ILE A 93 -8.53 -14.70 -8.25
C ILE A 93 -9.09 -16.06 -8.66
N PHE A 94 -9.12 -16.39 -9.95
CA PHE A 94 -9.94 -17.49 -10.49
C PHE A 94 -9.15 -18.73 -10.95
N ASP A 95 -7.84 -18.63 -11.20
CA ASP A 95 -7.02 -19.80 -11.55
C ASP A 95 -6.53 -20.57 -10.30
N ARG A 96 -7.19 -20.37 -9.16
CA ARG A 96 -6.89 -20.99 -7.86
C ARG A 96 -8.14 -21.54 -7.20
N PRO A 97 -8.03 -22.56 -6.33
CA PRO A 97 -9.18 -23.06 -5.59
C PRO A 97 -9.79 -21.96 -4.71
N PRO A 98 -11.12 -22.03 -4.45
CA PRO A 98 -11.76 -21.17 -3.47
C PRO A 98 -11.13 -21.29 -2.08
N PRO A 99 -11.41 -20.33 -1.18
CA PRO A 99 -10.96 -20.42 0.19
C PRO A 99 -11.36 -21.71 0.91
N ALA A 100 -10.44 -22.30 1.66
CA ALA A 100 -10.73 -23.45 2.52
C ALA A 100 -11.45 -22.96 3.78
N GLU A 101 -12.48 -23.68 4.22
CA GLU A 101 -13.34 -23.29 5.34
C GLU A 101 -12.60 -23.17 6.69
N ASP A 102 -11.45 -23.84 6.87
CA ASP A 102 -10.69 -23.88 8.12
C ASP A 102 -9.49 -22.91 8.19
N ARG A 103 -9.34 -22.01 7.21
CA ARG A 103 -8.19 -21.10 7.08
C ARG A 103 -7.93 -20.16 8.26
N ARG A 104 -8.95 -19.88 9.07
CA ARG A 104 -8.77 -19.16 10.35
C ARG A 104 -7.72 -19.83 11.25
N ASN A 105 -7.49 -21.14 11.06
CA ASN A 105 -6.50 -21.96 11.76
C ASN A 105 -5.40 -22.54 10.86
N GLY A 106 -5.39 -22.21 9.56
CA GLY A 106 -4.50 -22.78 8.54
C GLY A 106 -3.23 -21.95 8.25
N GLU A 107 -2.43 -22.40 7.29
CA GLU A 107 -1.26 -21.64 6.79
C GLU A 107 -1.70 -20.36 6.05
N LEU A 108 -1.04 -19.25 6.34
CA LEU A 108 -1.32 -17.95 5.71
C LEU A 108 -0.78 -17.90 4.28
N PHE A 109 -1.47 -17.15 3.43
CA PHE A 109 -1.01 -16.89 2.08
C PHE A 109 0.32 -16.12 2.09
N SER A 110 1.30 -16.62 1.34
CA SER A 110 2.64 -16.04 1.18
C SER A 110 2.97 -15.86 -0.30
N GLY A 111 2.11 -15.14 -1.03
CA GLY A 111 2.31 -14.87 -2.45
C GLY A 111 2.75 -13.45 -2.72
N ASP A 112 3.94 -13.28 -3.30
CA ASP A 112 4.32 -12.08 -4.04
C ASP A 112 4.08 -12.34 -5.52
N TYR A 113 3.16 -11.60 -6.12
CA TYR A 113 2.92 -11.65 -7.56
C TYR A 113 3.36 -10.35 -8.23
N PRO A 114 4.20 -10.41 -9.27
CA PRO A 114 4.57 -9.24 -10.07
C PRO A 114 3.54 -9.06 -11.17
N TRP A 115 2.74 -7.99 -11.13
CA TRP A 115 1.77 -7.74 -12.21
C TRP A 115 2.04 -6.50 -13.03
N SER A 116 1.84 -6.63 -14.34
CA SER A 116 2.01 -5.61 -15.36
C SER A 116 0.87 -4.58 -15.39
N VAL A 117 0.80 -3.73 -14.37
CA VAL A 117 0.18 -2.40 -14.52
C VAL A 117 1.30 -1.41 -14.85
N ALA A 118 1.08 -0.55 -15.84
CA ALA A 118 2.06 0.47 -16.20
C ALA A 118 2.26 1.42 -15.00
N PRO A 119 3.49 1.83 -14.68
CA PRO A 119 3.71 2.83 -13.64
C PRO A 119 3.02 4.15 -13.99
N THR A 120 2.32 4.73 -13.04
CA THR A 120 1.69 6.04 -13.16
C THR A 120 2.09 6.85 -11.93
N VAL A 121 3.15 7.64 -12.03
CA VAL A 121 3.31 8.77 -11.12
C VAL A 121 2.44 9.86 -11.72
N GLY A 122 1.26 10.08 -11.15
CA GLY A 122 0.36 11.13 -11.61
C GLY A 122 0.99 12.52 -11.54
N VAL A 123 0.26 13.55 -11.95
CA VAL A 123 0.67 14.97 -11.89
C VAL A 123 0.68 15.54 -10.46
N HIS A 124 0.74 14.67 -9.44
CA HIS A 124 0.65 15.04 -8.03
C HIS A 124 1.89 15.82 -7.58
N THR A 125 1.63 16.95 -6.92
CA THR A 125 2.66 17.83 -6.36
C THR A 125 2.16 18.44 -5.06
N LYS A 126 2.98 18.42 -4.01
CA LYS A 126 2.74 19.18 -2.78
C LYS A 126 3.94 20.08 -2.50
N GLU A 127 3.65 21.38 -2.46
CA GLU A 127 4.55 22.46 -2.03
C GLU A 127 6.03 22.20 -2.34
N TRP A 128 6.36 21.92 -3.60
CA TRP A 128 7.75 21.78 -4.00
C TRP A 128 8.42 23.16 -3.94
N PRO A 129 9.54 23.33 -3.22
CA PRO A 129 10.22 24.63 -3.23
C PRO A 129 10.60 25.00 -4.67
N LEU A 130 10.10 26.16 -5.11
CA LEU A 130 10.20 26.67 -6.49
C LEU A 130 11.64 26.89 -6.96
N ASP A 131 12.58 26.99 -6.02
CA ASP A 131 13.99 27.10 -6.30
C ASP A 131 14.72 26.09 -5.44
N LEU A 132 15.41 25.15 -6.09
CA LEU A 132 16.78 24.71 -5.80
C LEU A 132 17.00 23.44 -6.63
N HIS A 133 18.07 23.42 -7.43
CA HIS A 133 18.86 22.19 -7.54
C HIS A 133 18.94 21.61 -6.13
N VAL A 134 18.26 20.47 -5.86
CA VAL A 134 18.15 19.81 -4.55
C VAL A 134 19.39 20.14 -3.75
N ALA A 135 19.31 21.22 -2.98
CA ALA A 135 20.47 21.63 -2.25
C ALA A 135 20.60 20.54 -1.22
N HIS A 136 21.82 20.04 -1.05
CA HIS A 136 22.19 19.39 0.19
C HIS A 136 22.01 20.43 1.31
N THR A 137 20.77 20.74 1.67
CA THR A 137 20.45 21.34 2.95
C THR A 137 20.80 20.24 3.94
N PRO A 138 21.66 20.53 4.93
CA PRO A 138 22.15 19.51 5.85
C PRO A 138 21.03 18.81 6.65
N ASP A 139 19.81 19.32 6.55
CA ASP A 139 18.63 18.85 7.28
C ASP A 139 17.64 18.04 6.44
N HIS A 140 17.83 17.91 5.12
CA HIS A 140 16.88 17.17 4.28
C HIS A 140 17.55 16.15 3.37
N ALA A 141 16.81 15.07 3.09
CA ALA A 141 17.13 14.07 2.08
C ALA A 141 16.04 14.04 1.02
N THR A 142 16.40 13.66 -0.21
CA THR A 142 15.43 13.39 -1.28
C THR A 142 15.38 11.89 -1.51
N LEU A 143 14.18 11.32 -1.39
CA LEU A 143 13.90 9.93 -1.72
C LEU A 143 13.32 9.85 -3.14
N GLU A 144 13.65 8.78 -3.86
CA GLU A 144 13.10 8.49 -5.18
C GLU A 144 12.14 7.31 -5.10
N ALA A 145 10.86 7.57 -5.36
CA ALA A 145 9.85 6.54 -5.55
C ALA A 145 9.61 6.36 -7.06
N THR A 146 10.46 5.56 -7.69
CA THR A 146 10.38 5.27 -9.13
C THR A 146 9.47 4.08 -9.40
N GLY A 147 8.60 4.22 -10.40
CA GLY A 147 7.83 3.10 -10.92
C GLY A 147 6.65 2.66 -10.03
N VAL A 148 6.18 3.53 -9.13
CA VAL A 148 5.02 3.26 -8.26
C VAL A 148 3.81 2.87 -9.10
N ARG A 149 3.11 1.82 -8.66
CA ARG A 149 1.90 1.30 -9.31
C ARG A 149 0.72 1.46 -8.37
N PHE A 150 -0.34 2.08 -8.89
CA PHE A 150 -1.63 2.18 -8.24
C PHE A 150 -2.63 1.28 -8.96
N TYR A 151 -3.43 0.55 -8.20
CA TYR A 151 -4.40 -0.42 -8.73
C TYR A 151 -5.83 0.13 -8.73
N SER A 152 -6.08 1.21 -7.99
CA SER A 152 -7.36 1.90 -7.88
C SER A 152 -7.17 3.36 -7.47
N THR A 153 -8.26 4.13 -7.48
CA THR A 153 -8.23 5.55 -7.10
C THR A 153 -7.95 5.72 -5.61
N LEU A 154 -8.53 4.90 -4.73
CA LEU A 154 -8.25 5.01 -3.30
C LEU A 154 -6.88 4.41 -2.93
N ASP A 155 -6.30 3.51 -3.72
CA ASP A 155 -4.89 3.08 -3.56
C ASP A 155 -3.93 4.25 -3.79
N GLU A 156 -4.12 4.99 -4.88
CA GLU A 156 -3.36 6.22 -5.12
C GLU A 156 -3.60 7.26 -4.02
N GLY A 157 -4.86 7.45 -3.62
CA GLY A 157 -5.19 8.35 -2.51
C GLY A 157 -4.53 7.95 -1.18
N ALA A 158 -4.53 6.66 -0.84
CA ALA A 158 -3.92 6.14 0.38
C ALA A 158 -2.40 6.38 0.40
N PHE A 159 -1.73 6.22 -0.75
CA PHE A 159 -0.31 6.54 -0.87
C PHE A 159 -0.01 8.01 -0.56
N PHE A 160 -0.76 8.94 -1.16
CA PHE A 160 -0.52 10.37 -0.94
C PHE A 160 -0.98 10.83 0.44
N ASP A 161 -2.07 10.28 0.98
CA ASP A 161 -2.49 10.53 2.37
C ASP A 161 -1.42 10.09 3.37
N TRP A 162 -0.74 8.96 3.10
CA TRP A 162 0.38 8.48 3.91
C TRP A 162 1.52 9.51 3.92
N LEU A 163 1.91 10.01 2.74
CA LEU A 163 2.91 11.07 2.63
C LEU A 163 2.48 12.37 3.31
N ASP A 164 1.19 12.72 3.21
CA ASP A 164 0.68 13.98 3.74
C ASP A 164 0.59 14.01 5.26
N LYS A 165 0.34 12.86 5.88
CA LYS A 165 0.26 12.69 7.34
C LYS A 165 1.62 12.49 7.98
N ASN A 166 2.65 12.09 7.24
CA ASN A 166 3.99 11.92 7.76
C ASN A 166 4.67 13.28 8.04
N PRO A 167 5.00 13.64 9.30
CA PRO A 167 5.55 14.94 9.66
C PRO A 167 6.92 15.26 9.04
N GLN A 168 7.70 14.23 8.68
CA GLN A 168 9.01 14.41 8.06
C GLN A 168 8.93 14.70 6.57
N VAL A 169 7.84 14.32 5.89
CA VAL A 169 7.64 14.63 4.47
C VAL A 169 7.26 16.10 4.33
N LYS A 170 8.17 16.92 3.78
CA LYS A 170 7.96 18.36 3.60
C LYS A 170 7.31 18.69 2.27
N SER A 171 7.66 17.95 1.22
CA SER A 171 7.14 18.17 -0.13
C SER A 171 7.37 16.96 -1.01
N TYR A 172 6.64 16.87 -2.11
CA TYR A 172 6.88 15.87 -3.15
C TYR A 172 6.48 16.38 -4.53
N GLN A 173 7.14 15.87 -5.56
CA GLN A 173 6.89 16.23 -6.95
C GLN A 173 7.06 15.03 -7.87
N GLY A 174 6.01 14.74 -8.65
CA GLY A 174 6.09 13.78 -9.75
C GLY A 174 6.88 14.34 -10.92
N ARG A 175 7.83 13.56 -11.44
CA ARG A 175 8.53 13.85 -12.71
C ARG A 175 8.75 12.55 -13.48
N GLN A 176 8.17 12.48 -14.67
CA GLN A 176 8.15 11.27 -15.50
C GLN A 176 7.56 10.08 -14.73
N GLN A 177 8.37 9.07 -14.39
CA GLN A 177 7.95 7.86 -13.67
C GLN A 177 8.47 7.84 -12.23
N THR A 178 9.01 8.96 -11.73
CA THR A 178 9.60 9.06 -10.41
C THR A 178 8.90 10.13 -9.61
N LEU A 179 8.48 9.77 -8.40
CA LEU A 179 8.05 10.72 -7.39
C LEU A 179 9.27 11.05 -6.52
N TYR A 180 9.67 12.31 -6.52
CA TYR A 180 10.70 12.80 -5.62
C TYR A 180 10.04 13.26 -4.33
N ILE A 181 10.54 12.78 -3.19
CA ILE A 181 9.96 13.06 -1.86
C ILE A 181 11.05 13.74 -1.02
N ASN A 182 10.78 14.95 -0.57
CA ASN A 182 11.68 15.71 0.30
C ASN A 182 11.33 15.40 1.77
N VAL A 183 12.32 14.89 2.50
CA VAL A 183 12.19 14.42 3.88
C VAL A 183 13.15 15.18 4.77
N ASP A 184 12.66 15.71 5.88
CA ASP A 184 13.47 16.27 6.97
C ASP A 184 14.06 15.14 7.81
N ILE A 185 15.39 15.03 7.81
CA ILE A 185 16.15 13.97 8.48
C ILE A 185 16.66 14.36 9.87
N ASN A 186 16.47 15.61 10.27
CA ASN A 186 16.94 16.14 11.56
C ASN A 186 15.78 16.54 12.50
N GLY A 187 14.57 16.75 11.96
CA GLY A 187 13.35 17.01 12.71
C GLY A 187 12.39 15.81 12.82
N GLY A 188 11.33 15.97 13.63
CA GLY A 188 10.31 14.96 13.84
C GLY A 188 10.71 13.86 14.82
N GLU A 189 10.04 12.72 14.75
CA GLU A 189 10.37 11.52 15.54
C GLU A 189 10.98 10.44 14.65
N LYS A 190 11.83 9.59 15.24
CA LYS A 190 12.44 8.47 14.50
C LYS A 190 11.40 7.53 13.88
N TRP A 191 10.23 7.40 14.51
CA TRP A 191 9.15 6.55 14.03
C TRP A 191 8.55 7.03 12.71
N ASP A 192 8.62 8.32 12.42
CA ASP A 192 8.19 8.88 11.14
C ASP A 192 9.04 8.33 9.95
N LEU A 193 10.31 7.98 10.19
CA LEU A 193 11.17 7.33 9.18
C LEU A 193 10.84 5.85 8.99
N TRP A 194 10.34 5.17 10.04
CA TRP A 194 9.81 3.81 9.90
C TRP A 194 8.65 3.82 8.90
N GLU A 195 7.77 4.83 8.98
CA GLU A 195 6.65 4.93 8.04
C GLU A 195 7.06 5.01 6.57
N LEU A 196 8.23 5.57 6.27
CA LEU A 196 8.77 5.58 4.92
C LEU A 196 9.28 4.19 4.50
N ALA A 197 9.88 3.43 5.41
CA ALA A 197 10.26 2.04 5.15
C ALA A 197 9.03 1.14 4.92
N ALA A 198 7.99 1.31 5.73
CA ALA A 198 6.72 0.61 5.56
C ALA A 198 6.06 0.98 4.22
N LEU A 199 5.98 2.27 3.89
CA LEU A 199 5.43 2.73 2.61
C LEU A 199 6.20 2.13 1.41
N TYR A 200 7.54 2.15 1.43
CA TYR A 200 8.34 1.64 0.31
C TYR A 200 8.15 0.14 0.12
N ALA A 201 8.15 -0.64 1.20
CA ALA A 201 7.89 -2.07 1.11
C ALA A 201 6.45 -2.36 0.65
N ARG A 202 5.46 -1.68 1.22
CA ARG A 202 4.03 -1.80 0.86
C ARG A 202 3.74 -1.47 -0.60
N TYR A 203 4.45 -0.48 -1.15
CA TYR A 203 4.31 -0.08 -2.56
C TYR A 203 5.28 -0.77 -3.51
N ASN A 204 6.07 -1.72 -3.01
CA ASN A 204 7.11 -2.43 -3.76
C ASN A 204 8.03 -1.47 -4.52
N ILE A 205 8.42 -0.39 -3.82
CA ILE A 205 9.43 0.58 -4.24
C ILE A 205 10.79 0.02 -3.84
N ASP A 206 11.86 0.34 -4.60
CA ASP A 206 13.20 -0.13 -4.24
C ASP A 206 13.63 0.41 -2.87
N MET A 207 13.69 -0.49 -1.89
CA MET A 207 14.09 -0.18 -0.51
C MET A 207 15.50 0.43 -0.43
N LYS A 208 16.36 0.24 -1.43
CA LYS A 208 17.71 0.81 -1.46
C LYS A 208 17.70 2.33 -1.59
N GLU A 209 16.64 2.92 -2.11
CA GLU A 209 16.47 4.37 -2.20
C GLU A 209 16.43 5.02 -0.80
N LEU A 210 16.05 4.25 0.23
CA LEU A 210 16.05 4.72 1.62
C LEU A 210 17.45 4.81 2.24
N ARG A 211 18.51 4.36 1.56
CA ARG A 211 19.90 4.45 2.08
C ARG A 211 20.31 5.89 2.41
N VAL A 212 19.73 6.88 1.72
CA VAL A 212 20.01 8.30 1.96
C VAL A 212 19.57 8.74 3.38
N LEU A 213 18.65 8.02 4.01
CA LEU A 213 18.24 8.24 5.41
C LEU A 213 19.26 7.77 6.44
N ASN A 214 20.33 7.08 6.02
CA ASN A 214 21.51 6.82 6.87
C ASN A 214 22.40 8.08 6.99
N THR A 215 21.76 9.21 7.23
CA THR A 215 22.37 10.52 7.44
C THR A 215 21.55 11.28 8.49
N GLY A 216 22.10 12.37 9.04
CA GLY A 216 21.40 13.19 10.04
C GLY A 216 21.24 12.53 11.42
N THR A 217 20.32 13.09 12.22
CA THR A 217 20.10 12.73 13.63
C THR A 217 19.72 11.25 13.82
N PHE A 218 18.91 10.70 12.90
CA PHE A 218 18.35 9.35 13.04
C PHE A 218 19.11 8.27 12.28
N GLY A 219 20.15 8.63 11.51
CA GLY A 219 20.93 7.70 10.69
C GLY A 219 21.35 6.42 11.44
N PRO A 220 22.01 6.51 12.62
CA PRO A 220 22.43 5.33 13.38
C PRO A 220 21.28 4.39 13.78
N TRP A 221 20.10 4.94 14.08
CA TRP A 221 18.92 4.14 14.43
C TRP A 221 18.29 3.52 13.17
N PHE A 222 18.23 4.27 12.07
CA PHE A 222 17.64 3.79 10.82
C PHE A 222 18.50 2.69 10.17
N SER A 223 19.83 2.77 10.33
CA SER A 223 20.79 1.77 9.87
C SER A 223 21.07 0.66 10.87
N ASP A 224 20.31 0.55 11.95
CA ASP A 224 20.50 -0.50 12.94
C ASP A 224 20.18 -1.89 12.32
N PRO A 225 21.11 -2.87 12.36
CA PRO A 225 20.88 -4.22 11.86
C PRO A 225 19.68 -4.96 12.45
N GLU A 226 19.16 -4.52 13.61
CA GLU A 226 17.97 -5.09 14.24
C GLU A 226 16.65 -4.64 13.58
N GLN A 227 16.67 -3.58 12.74
CA GLN A 227 15.46 -3.14 12.05
C GLN A 227 15.04 -4.14 10.96
N TRP A 228 13.74 -4.40 10.84
CA TRP A 228 13.23 -5.38 9.86
C TRP A 228 13.59 -5.02 8.42
N TRP A 229 13.68 -3.71 8.12
CA TRP A 229 14.04 -3.22 6.78
C TRP A 229 15.53 -3.26 6.50
N HIS A 230 16.40 -3.40 7.52
CA HIS A 230 17.85 -3.20 7.36
C HIS A 230 18.42 -4.03 6.21
N LYS A 231 18.07 -5.32 6.13
CA LYS A 231 18.55 -6.20 5.07
C LYS A 231 18.10 -5.75 3.68
N ALA A 232 16.86 -5.27 3.54
CA ALA A 232 16.33 -4.79 2.26
C ALA A 232 16.97 -3.45 1.84
N VAL A 233 17.25 -2.57 2.80
CA VAL A 233 17.85 -1.27 2.55
C VAL A 233 19.36 -1.40 2.33
N PHE A 234 20.12 -2.03 3.23
CA PHE A 234 21.59 -1.98 3.27
C PHE A 234 22.31 -3.26 2.81
N GLY A 235 21.57 -4.36 2.64
CA GLY A 235 22.12 -5.65 2.20
C GLY A 235 22.42 -5.75 0.71
#